data_AF-A0A522EXN1-F1
#
_entry.id   AF-A0A522EXN1-F1
#
_cell.length_a   1.000
_cell.length_b   1.000
_cell.length_c   1.000
_cell.angle_alpha   90.00
_cell.angle_beta   90.00
_cell.angle_gamma   90.00
#
_symmetry.space_group_name_H-M   'P 1'
#
loop_
_entity.id
_entity.type
_entity.pdbx_description
1 polymer ?
#
loop_
_entity_poly.entity_id
_entity_poly.type
_entity_poly.pdbx_seq_one_letter_code
_entity_poly.pdbx_strand_id
1 'polypeptide(L)'
;MKKYQMIVFFSIVLIIYSLVNIYLFYKGYHAIPALLNNRLLYSVIFLLLAIVFIAAKILESRHSSVITDALNIFGGFWLAFMLYGFIFFLISDIVLIAFRIPRIISGDNIFLFRKWSFFVTVAVSSLLIVGGFINAIIPVVKEYN
;
A
#
# COMPACT_ATOMS: atom_id res chain seq x y z
N MET A 1 -3.55 -28.28 -8.80
CA MET A 1 -4.79 -27.94 -8.06
C MET A 1 -6.00 -28.33 -8.91
N LYS A 2 -7.08 -28.82 -8.31
CA LYS A 2 -8.35 -29.01 -9.04
C LYS A 2 -8.90 -27.64 -9.47
N LYS A 3 -9.62 -27.54 -10.59
CA LYS A 3 -10.10 -26.25 -11.14
C LYS A 3 -10.82 -25.38 -10.10
N TYR A 4 -11.65 -25.97 -9.24
CA TYR A 4 -12.35 -25.24 -8.18
C TYR A 4 -11.40 -24.63 -7.14
N GLN A 5 -10.31 -25.34 -6.78
CA GLN A 5 -9.34 -24.85 -5.78
C GLN A 5 -8.59 -23.62 -6.31
N MET A 6 -8.31 -23.60 -7.61
CA MET A 6 -7.68 -22.44 -8.27
C MET A 6 -8.61 -21.22 -8.26
N ILE A 7 -9.90 -21.41 -8.57
CA ILE A 7 -10.90 -20.33 -8.52
C ILE A 7 -11.00 -19.76 -7.11
N VAL A 8 -11.14 -20.63 -6.09
CA VAL A 8 -11.23 -20.20 -4.69
C VAL A 8 -9.98 -19.41 -4.27
N PHE A 9 -8.79 -19.89 -4.62
CA PHE A 9 -7.54 -19.20 -4.31
C PHE A 9 -7.49 -17.80 -4.91
N PHE A 10 -7.72 -17.67 -6.21
CA PHE A 10 -7.69 -16.35 -6.87
C PHE A 10 -8.78 -15.42 -6.37
N SER A 11 -9.98 -15.92 -6.10
CA SER A 11 -11.06 -15.11 -5.53
C SER A 11 -10.66 -14.54 -4.17
N ILE A 12 -10.10 -15.35 -3.27
CA ILE A 12 -9.66 -14.87 -1.95
C ILE A 12 -8.56 -13.81 -2.09
N VAL A 13 -7.54 -14.08 -2.91
CA VAL A 13 -6.43 -13.15 -3.13
C VAL A 13 -6.92 -11.82 -3.71
N LEU A 14 -7.78 -11.85 -4.73
CA LEU A 14 -8.31 -10.63 -5.35
C LEU A 14 -9.24 -9.85 -4.41
N ILE A 15 -10.01 -10.53 -3.56
CA ILE A 15 -10.85 -9.89 -2.54
C ILE A 15 -9.96 -9.16 -1.53
N ILE A 16 -8.96 -9.82 -0.97
CA ILE A 16 -8.03 -9.21 0.00
C ILE A 16 -7.30 -8.03 -0.66
N TYR A 17 -6.78 -8.23 -1.87
CA TYR A 17 -6.11 -7.18 -2.64
C TYR A 17 -7.01 -5.95 -2.83
N SER A 18 -8.26 -6.16 -3.22
CA SER A 18 -9.23 -5.08 -3.43
C SER A 18 -9.59 -4.38 -2.12
N LEU A 19 -9.83 -5.13 -1.04
CA LEU A 19 -10.16 -4.57 0.28
C LEU A 19 -9.04 -3.69 0.83
N VAL A 20 -7.78 -4.14 0.71
CA VAL A 20 -6.63 -3.34 1.16
C VAL A 20 -6.49 -2.07 0.31
N ASN A 21 -6.64 -2.16 -1.02
CA ASN A 21 -6.63 -0.96 -1.87
C ASN A 21 -7.75 0.03 -1.51
N ILE A 22 -8.98 -0.46 -1.29
CA ILE A 22 -10.11 0.38 -0.87
C ILE A 22 -9.80 1.06 0.48
N TYR A 23 -9.25 0.33 1.44
CA TYR A 23 -8.85 0.89 2.73
C TYR A 23 -7.82 2.03 2.57
N LEU A 24 -6.75 1.78 1.80
CA LEU A 24 -5.71 2.78 1.54
C LEU A 24 -6.22 3.99 0.76
N PHE A 25 -7.15 3.78 -0.17
CA PHE A 25 -7.83 4.86 -0.90
C PHE A 25 -8.54 5.81 0.07
N TYR A 26 -9.35 5.28 0.99
CA TYR A 26 -10.04 6.14 1.96
C TYR A 26 -9.08 6.85 2.91
N LYS A 27 -7.97 6.19 3.29
CA LYS A 27 -6.91 6.83 4.10
C LYS A 27 -6.28 8.02 3.40
N GLY A 28 -5.87 7.87 2.15
CA GLY A 28 -5.28 8.97 1.38
C GLY A 28 -6.27 10.08 1.07
N TYR A 29 -7.50 9.72 0.70
CA TYR A 29 -8.54 10.69 0.36
C TYR A 29 -8.87 11.63 1.53
N HIS A 30 -8.98 11.12 2.75
CA HIS A 30 -9.33 11.93 3.93
C HIS A 30 -8.14 12.65 4.58
N ALA A 31 -6.90 12.26 4.27
CA ALA A 31 -5.72 12.85 4.89
C ALA A 31 -5.31 14.21 4.28
N ILE A 32 -5.65 14.45 3.01
CA ILE A 32 -5.18 15.63 2.26
C ILE A 32 -6.38 16.44 1.76
N PRO A 33 -6.70 17.58 2.41
CA PRO A 33 -7.82 18.43 2.00
C PRO A 33 -7.71 18.94 0.56
N ALA A 34 -6.49 19.17 0.05
CA ALA A 34 -6.27 19.60 -1.34
C ALA A 34 -6.71 18.53 -2.37
N LEU A 35 -6.64 17.25 -2.01
CA LEU A 35 -7.08 16.15 -2.88
C LEU A 35 -8.61 15.99 -2.90
N LEU A 36 -9.31 16.49 -1.87
CA LEU A 36 -10.78 16.54 -1.86
C LEU A 36 -11.31 17.45 -2.98
N ASN A 37 -10.56 18.51 -3.34
CA ASN A 37 -10.98 19.46 -4.37
C ASN A 37 -10.92 18.86 -5.78
N ASN A 38 -10.12 17.81 -6.00
CA ASN A 38 -10.00 17.13 -7.29
C ASN A 38 -10.11 15.60 -7.15
N ARG A 39 -11.29 15.17 -6.69
CA ARG A 39 -11.63 13.75 -6.45
C ARG A 39 -11.37 12.86 -7.67
N LEU A 40 -11.66 13.37 -8.87
CA LEU A 40 -11.47 12.60 -10.12
C LEU A 40 -9.99 12.29 -10.33
N LEU A 41 -9.13 13.31 -10.25
CA LEU A 41 -7.68 13.14 -10.39
C LEU A 41 -7.13 12.12 -9.39
N TYR A 42 -7.49 12.25 -8.11
CA TYR A 42 -7.08 11.30 -7.06
C TYR A 42 -7.53 9.87 -7.38
N SER A 43 -8.78 9.71 -7.80
CA SER A 43 -9.36 8.39 -8.09
C SER A 43 -8.69 7.72 -9.29
N VAL A 44 -8.39 8.47 -10.35
CA VAL A 44 -7.70 7.94 -11.53
C VAL A 44 -6.27 7.54 -11.18
N ILE A 45 -5.51 8.38 -10.49
CA ILE A 45 -4.11 8.06 -10.10
C ILE A 45 -4.07 6.83 -9.21
N PHE A 46 -4.94 6.76 -8.20
CA PHE A 46 -4.98 5.62 -7.30
C PHE A 46 -5.40 4.33 -8.03
N LEU A 47 -6.38 4.41 -8.93
CA LEU A 47 -6.82 3.27 -9.73
C LEU A 47 -5.68 2.74 -10.62
N LEU A 48 -4.89 3.63 -11.24
CA LEU A 48 -3.71 3.24 -12.03
C LEU A 48 -2.68 2.52 -11.16
N LEU A 49 -2.39 3.03 -9.95
CA LEU A 49 -1.51 2.37 -8.98
C LEU A 49 -2.04 0.97 -8.58
N ALA A 50 -3.33 0.89 -8.24
CA ALA A 50 -3.96 -0.36 -7.82
C ALA A 50 -3.98 -1.43 -8.92
N ILE A 51 -4.04 -1.05 -10.19
CA ILE A 51 -4.03 -1.99 -11.32
C ILE A 51 -2.60 -2.36 -11.73
N VAL A 52 -1.59 -1.55 -11.42
CA VAL A 52 -0.23 -1.68 -11.97
C VAL A 52 0.38 -3.06 -11.73
N PHE A 53 0.18 -3.66 -10.55
CA PHE A 53 0.69 -5.00 -10.21
C PHE A 53 0.00 -6.11 -11.03
N ILE A 54 -1.33 -6.05 -11.13
CA ILE A 54 -2.11 -7.05 -11.89
C ILE A 54 -1.76 -6.93 -13.38
N ALA A 55 -1.70 -5.70 -13.89
CA ALA A 55 -1.33 -5.44 -15.28
C ALA A 55 0.09 -5.95 -15.58
N ALA A 56 1.06 -5.72 -14.69
CA ALA A 56 2.42 -6.23 -14.84
C ALA A 56 2.45 -7.76 -15.00
N LYS A 57 1.73 -8.49 -14.14
CA LYS A 57 1.70 -9.96 -14.19
C LYS A 57 0.98 -10.52 -15.40
N ILE A 58 -0.10 -9.87 -15.86
CA ILE A 58 -0.77 -10.25 -17.11
C ILE A 58 0.17 -10.02 -18.30
N LEU A 59 0.85 -8.88 -18.36
CA LEU A 59 1.71 -8.53 -19.48
C LEU A 59 2.96 -9.43 -19.55
N GLU A 60 3.60 -9.68 -18.40
CA GLU A 60 4.74 -10.60 -18.25
C GLU A 60 4.40 -12.02 -18.74
N SER A 61 3.17 -12.50 -18.50
CA SER A 61 2.72 -13.81 -18.98
C SER A 61 2.65 -13.93 -20.50
N ARG A 62 2.55 -12.80 -21.20
CA ARG A 62 2.46 -12.75 -22.66
C ARG A 62 3.84 -12.56 -23.28
N HIS A 63 4.56 -11.53 -22.88
CA HIS A 63 5.87 -11.15 -23.44
C HIS A 63 6.74 -10.53 -22.35
N SER A 64 8.02 -10.90 -22.30
CA SER A 64 9.02 -10.23 -21.45
C SER A 64 9.70 -9.11 -22.23
N SER A 65 9.74 -7.91 -21.65
CA SER A 65 10.33 -6.70 -22.21
C SER A 65 10.78 -5.74 -21.10
N VAL A 66 11.60 -4.75 -21.43
CA VAL A 66 12.02 -3.71 -20.47
C VAL A 66 10.80 -2.99 -19.84
N ILE A 67 9.71 -2.84 -20.60
CA ILE A 67 8.47 -2.24 -20.09
C ILE A 67 7.80 -3.15 -19.05
N THR A 68 7.77 -4.47 -19.28
CA THR A 68 7.19 -5.41 -18.31
C THR A 68 8.03 -5.48 -17.04
N ASP A 69 9.35 -5.38 -17.16
CA ASP A 69 10.26 -5.38 -16.01
C ASP A 69 10.05 -4.13 -15.16
N ALA A 70 9.95 -2.95 -15.78
CA ALA A 70 9.63 -1.70 -15.10
C ALA A 70 8.26 -1.78 -14.38
N LEU A 71 7.22 -2.25 -15.07
CA LEU A 71 5.89 -2.43 -14.47
C LEU A 71 5.91 -3.42 -13.30
N ASN A 72 6.71 -4.49 -13.39
CA ASN A 72 6.89 -5.44 -12.30
C ASN A 72 7.57 -4.82 -11.08
N ILE A 73 8.59 -3.98 -11.29
CA ILE A 73 9.21 -3.22 -10.21
C ILE A 73 8.16 -2.31 -9.56
N PHE A 74 7.49 -1.44 -10.32
CA PHE A 74 6.46 -0.54 -9.78
C PHE A 74 5.33 -1.28 -9.07
N GLY A 75 4.85 -2.38 -9.66
CA GLY A 75 3.85 -3.25 -9.04
C GLY A 75 4.34 -3.89 -7.75
N GLY A 76 5.59 -4.33 -7.70
CA GLY A 76 6.22 -4.86 -6.49
C GLY A 76 6.33 -3.81 -5.38
N PHE A 77 6.73 -2.59 -5.71
CA PHE A 77 6.74 -1.46 -4.77
C PHE A 77 5.34 -1.16 -4.25
N TRP A 78 4.32 -1.15 -5.11
CA TRP A 78 2.93 -0.97 -4.68
C TRP A 78 2.44 -2.10 -3.77
N LEU A 79 2.74 -3.35 -4.11
CA LEU A 79 2.36 -4.51 -3.29
C LEU A 79 3.03 -4.47 -1.91
N ALA A 80 4.31 -4.07 -1.84
CA ALA A 80 5.02 -3.89 -0.58
C ALA A 80 4.41 -2.73 0.23
N PHE A 81 4.06 -1.62 -0.43
CA PHE A 81 3.35 -0.51 0.20
C PHE A 81 1.97 -0.92 0.71
N MET A 82 1.25 -1.77 -0.02
CA MET A 82 -0.02 -2.30 0.45
C MET A 82 0.13 -3.06 1.77
N LEU A 83 1.20 -3.85 1.93
CA LEU A 83 1.46 -4.58 3.17
C LEU A 83 1.84 -3.64 4.33
N TYR A 84 2.94 -2.88 4.18
CA TYR A 84 3.45 -2.03 5.25
C TYR A 84 2.51 -0.87 5.57
N GLY A 85 2.00 -0.21 4.53
CA GLY A 85 1.04 0.87 4.65
C GLY A 85 -0.23 0.40 5.37
N PHE A 86 -0.80 -0.76 5.00
CA PHE A 86 -1.97 -1.31 5.69
C PHE A 86 -1.70 -1.56 7.17
N ILE A 87 -0.60 -2.23 7.51
CA ILE A 87 -0.24 -2.53 8.89
C ILE A 87 -0.08 -1.25 9.72
N PHE A 88 0.67 -0.27 9.23
CA PHE A 88 0.91 0.96 9.98
C PHE A 88 -0.34 1.84 10.10
N PHE A 89 -1.16 1.91 9.05
CA PHE A 89 -2.44 2.61 9.15
C PHE A 89 -3.39 1.91 10.14
N LEU A 90 -3.41 0.58 10.16
CA LEU A 90 -4.21 -0.19 11.12
C LEU A 90 -3.73 0.06 12.55
N ILE A 91 -2.42 0.05 12.79
CA ILE A 91 -1.82 0.38 14.09
C ILE A 91 -2.20 1.80 14.49
N SER A 92 -2.09 2.77 13.59
CA SER A 92 -2.51 4.15 13.86
C SER A 92 -3.98 4.23 14.27
N ASP A 93 -4.87 3.47 13.64
CA ASP A 93 -6.29 3.48 13.98
C ASP A 93 -6.55 2.91 15.38
N ILE A 94 -5.87 1.82 15.71
CA ILE A 94 -5.92 1.23 17.06
C ILE A 94 -5.40 2.23 18.09
N VAL A 95 -4.29 2.91 17.81
CA VAL A 95 -3.72 3.96 18.68
C VAL A 95 -4.70 5.13 18.86
N LEU A 96 -5.34 5.59 17.78
CA LEU A 96 -6.34 6.65 17.87
C LEU A 96 -7.52 6.25 18.76
N ILE A 97 -8.03 5.03 18.60
CA ILE A 97 -9.14 4.52 19.42
C ILE A 97 -8.70 4.40 20.88
N ALA A 98 -7.51 3.87 21.14
CA ALA A 98 -6.96 3.69 22.47
C ALA A 98 -6.80 5.02 23.22
N PHE A 99 -6.40 6.10 22.54
CA PHE A 99 -6.30 7.43 23.14
C PHE A 99 -7.63 8.20 23.20
N ARG A 100 -8.61 7.84 22.37
CA ARG A 100 -9.93 8.47 22.36
C ARG A 100 -10.80 8.00 23.53
N ILE A 101 -10.75 6.72 23.90
CA ILE A 101 -11.50 6.15 25.03
C ILE A 101 -11.25 6.93 26.35
N PRO A 102 -10.00 7.22 26.75
CA PRO A 102 -9.70 8.00 27.95
C PRO A 102 -9.81 9.53 27.76
N ARG A 103 -10.28 10.02 26.59
CA ARG A 103 -10.32 11.46 26.22
C ARG A 103 -8.97 12.18 26.28
N ILE A 104 -7.85 11.46 26.10
CA ILE A 104 -6.51 12.05 26.04
C ILE A 104 -6.38 12.97 24.81
N ILE A 105 -7.01 12.58 23.70
CA ILE A 105 -7.08 13.39 22.48
C ILE A 105 -8.43 14.12 22.45
N SER A 106 -8.38 15.45 22.53
CA SER A 106 -9.55 16.32 22.28
C SER A 106 -10.01 16.22 20.83
N GLY A 107 -11.30 16.46 20.58
CA GLY A 107 -11.90 16.34 19.24
C GLY A 107 -11.17 17.14 18.16
N ASP A 108 -10.64 18.31 18.51
CA ASP A 108 -9.92 19.20 17.60
C ASP A 108 -8.57 18.62 17.14
N ASN A 109 -7.93 17.82 18.00
CA ASN A 109 -6.62 17.20 17.70
C ASN A 109 -6.74 15.94 16.83
N ILE A 110 -7.95 15.39 16.63
CA ILE A 110 -8.17 14.18 15.81
C ILE A 110 -7.78 14.42 14.36
N PHE A 111 -8.12 15.59 13.81
CA PHE A 111 -7.75 15.94 12.43
C PHE A 111 -6.24 16.01 12.28
N LEU A 112 -5.56 16.66 13.23
CA LEU A 112 -4.10 16.78 13.23
C LEU A 112 -3.42 15.40 13.33
N PHE A 113 -3.92 14.53 14.22
CA PHE A 113 -3.43 13.16 14.36
C PHE A 113 -3.56 12.37 13.06
N ARG A 114 -4.73 12.40 12.42
CA ARG A 114 -4.97 11.67 11.14
C ARG A 114 -4.04 12.17 10.04
N LYS A 115 -3.83 13.48 9.95
CA LYS A 115 -2.91 14.09 8.98
C LYS A 115 -1.48 13.61 9.20
N TRP A 116 -0.97 13.71 10.43
CA TRP A 116 0.40 13.31 10.74
C TRP A 116 0.62 11.81 10.64
N SER A 117 -0.33 11.01 11.13
CA SER A 117 -0.32 9.55 10.97
C SER A 117 -0.19 9.15 9.51
N PHE A 118 -0.91 9.82 8.60
CA PHE A 118 -0.79 9.57 7.17
C PHE A 118 0.60 9.83 6.64
N PHE A 119 1.16 11.02 6.90
CA PHE A 119 2.51 11.35 6.42
C PHE A 119 3.58 10.43 7.00
N VAL A 120 3.50 10.11 8.30
CA VAL A 120 4.43 9.20 8.96
C VAL A 120 4.31 7.79 8.38
N THR A 121 3.09 7.28 8.20
CA THR A 121 2.87 5.94 7.63
C THR A 121 3.42 5.84 6.21
N VAL A 122 3.13 6.84 5.37
CA VAL A 122 3.66 6.88 4.00
C VAL A 122 5.19 6.94 4.01
N ALA A 123 5.77 7.85 4.80
CA ALA A 123 7.22 8.02 4.87
C ALA A 123 7.93 6.75 5.38
N VAL A 124 7.49 6.18 6.51
CA VAL A 124 8.10 4.99 7.10
C VAL A 124 7.94 3.78 6.18
N SER A 125 6.76 3.57 5.58
CA SER A 125 6.56 2.48 4.60
C SER A 125 7.50 2.64 3.40
N SER A 126 7.56 3.83 2.81
CA SER A 126 8.43 4.08 1.66
C SER A 126 9.91 3.90 2.01
N LEU A 127 10.37 4.37 3.18
CA LEU A 127 11.75 4.19 3.63
C LEU A 127 12.09 2.70 3.82
N LEU A 128 11.20 1.92 4.43
CA LEU A 128 11.42 0.48 4.60
C LEU A 128 11.48 -0.26 3.27
N ILE A 129 10.60 0.09 2.32
CA ILE A 129 10.55 -0.56 1.01
C ILE A 129 11.79 -0.20 0.19
N VAL A 130 12.14 1.09 0.11
CA VAL A 130 13.32 1.55 -0.63
C VAL A 130 14.60 1.03 0.01
N GLY A 131 14.72 1.09 1.33
CA GLY A 131 15.87 0.54 2.06
C GLY A 131 16.01 -0.97 1.85
N GLY A 132 14.91 -1.72 1.92
CA GLY A 132 14.88 -3.15 1.64
C GLY A 132 15.27 -3.47 0.19
N PHE A 133 14.80 -2.67 -0.76
CA PHE A 133 15.15 -2.80 -2.18
C PHE A 133 16.64 -2.55 -2.43
N ILE A 134 17.21 -1.49 -1.86
CA ILE A 134 18.65 -1.19 -1.96
C ILE A 134 19.48 -2.31 -1.35
N ASN A 135 19.09 -2.80 -0.16
CA ASN A 135 19.78 -3.91 0.51
C ASN A 135 19.70 -5.23 -0.29
N ALA A 136 18.61 -5.44 -1.04
CA ALA A 136 18.48 -6.60 -1.94
C ALA A 136 19.38 -6.50 -3.18
N ILE A 137 19.62 -5.28 -3.70
CA ILE A 137 20.52 -5.05 -4.83
C ILE A 137 21.99 -5.11 -4.41
N ILE A 138 22.31 -4.60 -3.21
CA ILE A 138 23.67 -4.50 -2.69
C ILE A 138 23.76 -5.28 -1.36
N PRO A 139 23.70 -6.62 -1.41
CA PRO A 139 23.77 -7.42 -0.19
C PRO A 139 25.17 -7.35 0.41
N VAL A 140 25.27 -6.92 1.67
CA VAL A 140 26.52 -6.98 2.43
C VAL A 140 26.65 -8.37 3.06
N VAL A 141 27.36 -9.27 2.39
CA VAL A 141 27.67 -10.60 2.94
C VAL A 141 28.88 -10.47 3.85
N LYS A 142 28.68 -10.67 5.17
CA LYS A 142 29.75 -10.56 6.18
C LYS A 142 30.51 -11.86 6.36
N GLU A 143 29.84 -13.00 6.24
CA GLU A 143 30.44 -14.32 6.35
C GLU A 143 29.77 -15.26 5.34
N TYR A 144 30.60 -16.05 4.66
CA TYR A 144 30.17 -17.21 3.91
C TYR A 144 30.54 -18.43 4.77
N ASN A 145 29.55 -19.17 5.26
CA ASN A 145 29.79 -20.54 5.73
C ASN A 145 29.93 -21.46 4.52
#